data_AF-A0A1Y5RK42-F1
#
_entry.id   AF-A0A1Y5RK42-F1
#
_cell.length_a   1.000
_cell.length_b   1.000
_cell.length_c   1.000
_cell.angle_alpha   90.00
_cell.angle_beta   90.00
_cell.angle_gamma   90.00
#
_symmetry.space_group_name_H-M   'P 1'
#
loop_
_entity.id
_entity.type
_entity.pdbx_description
1 polymer ?
#
loop_
_entity_poly.entity_id
_entity_poly.type
_entity_poly.pdbx_seq_one_letter_code
_entity_poly.pdbx_strand_id
1 'polypeptide(L)'
;MTLNRRHFLATSLSALAAPALASQPAPYGIDYLEGLAEPGALHESQAFIAPSALHEAYSHAIYVNTSFYGDSRQKLWLLERQGASWDLGLRDDAYWQRRDVQGGYSFPVSSGALHAGNSRAGPTPSGIFNIDERSGRYRSGWGSPGMYKAMYIDLHYNSGRMSGVAMHGTTSGRYSALGRPASHGCVRVTQSNMDAVHALFHPGGARREDSPLWGEVPRYFTSEVSNEMSVRRGYTRDGSLLTDDSGAVLTKMGYTALFVFFRDDV
;
A
#
# COMPACT_ATOMS: atom_id res chain seq x y z
N MET A 1 78.97 23.80 -31.30
CA MET A 1 79.57 24.00 -29.96
C MET A 1 78.76 25.10 -29.27
N THR A 2 78.57 24.97 -27.95
CA THR A 2 77.71 25.78 -27.05
C THR A 2 76.19 25.54 -27.10
N LEU A 3 75.74 24.70 -26.16
CA LEU A 3 74.38 24.59 -25.66
C LEU A 3 73.98 25.84 -24.86
N ASN A 4 72.69 26.20 -24.84
CA ASN A 4 72.08 26.57 -23.56
C ASN A 4 70.57 26.32 -23.46
N ARG A 5 70.22 25.74 -22.31
CA ARG A 5 68.91 25.31 -21.82
C ARG A 5 68.00 26.50 -21.49
N ARG A 6 66.69 26.36 -21.70
CA ARG A 6 65.66 26.68 -20.68
C ARG A 6 64.46 25.74 -20.79
N HIS A 7 64.24 25.00 -19.71
CA HIS A 7 63.03 24.23 -19.42
C HIS A 7 61.85 25.15 -19.13
N PHE A 8 60.66 24.79 -19.61
CA PHE A 8 59.41 25.12 -18.92
C PHE A 8 58.59 23.83 -18.75
N LEU A 9 58.29 23.55 -17.49
CA LEU A 9 57.48 22.44 -17.01
C LEU A 9 55.99 22.74 -17.18
N ALA A 10 55.25 21.64 -17.26
CA ALA A 10 53.82 21.49 -17.44
C ALA A 10 52.95 22.25 -16.43
N THR A 11 51.70 22.50 -16.82
CA THR A 11 50.55 22.42 -15.92
C THR A 11 49.31 22.00 -16.71
N SER A 12 49.06 20.70 -16.72
CA SER A 12 47.78 20.09 -17.07
C SER A 12 46.78 20.38 -15.97
N LEU A 13 45.75 21.17 -16.28
CA LEU A 13 44.58 21.38 -15.42
C LEU A 13 43.68 20.14 -15.50
N SER A 14 43.83 19.23 -14.55
CA SER A 14 42.81 18.22 -14.26
C SER A 14 41.65 18.91 -13.56
N ALA A 15 40.54 19.09 -14.27
CA ALA A 15 39.27 19.49 -13.66
C ALA A 15 38.76 18.35 -12.78
N LEU A 16 38.81 18.55 -11.47
CA LEU A 16 38.15 17.68 -10.50
C LEU A 16 36.64 17.86 -10.66
N ALA A 17 35.96 16.87 -11.24
CA ALA A 17 34.51 16.77 -11.17
C ALA A 17 34.12 16.62 -9.69
N ALA A 18 33.29 17.54 -9.20
CA ALA A 18 32.71 17.43 -7.88
C ALA A 18 31.88 16.13 -7.80
N PRO A 19 31.99 15.33 -6.73
CA PRO A 19 31.11 14.19 -6.55
C PRO A 19 29.67 14.70 -6.49
N ALA A 20 28.80 14.18 -7.36
CA ALA A 20 27.37 14.36 -7.20
C ALA A 20 27.02 13.89 -5.80
N LEU A 21 26.57 14.81 -4.94
CA LEU A 21 26.00 14.47 -3.64
C LEU A 21 24.83 13.53 -3.93
N ALA A 22 25.02 12.23 -3.70
CA ALA A 22 23.95 11.26 -3.76
C ALA A 22 22.85 11.77 -2.81
N SER A 23 21.68 12.09 -3.38
CA SER A 23 20.50 12.43 -2.60
C SER A 23 20.29 11.30 -1.60
N GLN A 24 20.30 11.62 -0.30
CA GLN A 24 20.01 10.64 0.74
C GLN A 24 18.66 9.99 0.41
N PRO A 25 18.56 8.65 0.39
CA PRO A 25 17.31 7.98 0.06
C PRO A 25 16.22 8.45 1.01
N ALA A 26 15.03 8.72 0.46
CA ALA A 26 13.91 9.18 1.26
C ALA A 26 13.62 8.16 2.38
N PRO A 27 13.52 8.60 3.66
CA PRO A 27 13.21 7.68 4.74
C PRO A 27 11.84 7.07 4.49
N TYR A 28 11.74 5.75 4.72
CA TYR A 28 10.53 4.96 4.49
C TYR A 28 10.09 4.86 3.01
N GLY A 29 11.06 4.78 2.09
CA GLY A 29 10.85 4.45 0.67
C GLY A 29 10.42 3.01 0.40
N ILE A 30 10.46 2.58 -0.86
CA ILE A 30 10.23 1.19 -1.26
C ILE A 30 11.26 0.26 -0.61
N ASP A 31 12.52 0.68 -0.52
CA ASP A 31 13.59 -0.09 0.15
C ASP A 31 13.27 -0.41 1.63
N TYR A 32 12.51 0.46 2.30
CA TYR A 32 12.03 0.16 3.64
C TYR A 32 11.03 -1.01 3.62
N LEU A 33 10.10 -1.04 2.65
CA LEU A 33 9.17 -2.16 2.50
C LEU A 33 9.89 -3.46 2.11
N GLU A 34 10.90 -3.39 1.25
CA GLU A 34 11.73 -4.55 0.90
C GLU A 34 12.45 -5.08 2.16
N GLY A 35 13.07 -4.19 2.94
CA GLY A 35 13.79 -4.55 4.15
C GLY A 35 12.91 -5.16 5.26
N LEU A 36 11.59 -4.92 5.25
CA LEU A 36 10.68 -5.55 6.21
C LEU A 36 10.44 -7.04 5.96
N ALA A 37 10.75 -7.56 4.77
CA ALA A 37 10.67 -8.99 4.49
C ALA A 37 11.92 -9.77 4.90
N GLU A 38 13.00 -9.08 5.30
CA GLU A 38 14.21 -9.73 5.77
C GLU A 38 13.96 -10.51 7.07
N PRO A 39 14.60 -11.68 7.26
CA PRO A 39 14.44 -12.47 8.47
C PRO A 39 14.69 -11.66 9.75
N GLY A 40 13.68 -11.61 10.62
CA GLY A 40 13.75 -10.89 11.90
C GLY A 40 13.44 -9.38 11.83
N ALA A 41 13.17 -8.82 10.66
CA ALA A 41 12.77 -7.42 10.52
C ALA A 41 11.35 -7.14 11.06
N LEU A 42 10.46 -8.13 10.95
CA LEU A 42 9.13 -8.13 11.55
C LEU A 42 8.96 -9.33 12.50
N HIS A 43 8.09 -9.17 13.50
CA HIS A 43 7.67 -10.28 14.35
C HIS A 43 7.01 -11.38 13.52
N GLU A 44 7.26 -12.67 13.83
CA GLU A 44 6.79 -13.84 13.07
C GLU A 44 5.25 -13.92 12.88
N SER A 45 4.50 -13.24 13.75
CA SER A 45 3.05 -13.15 13.68
C SER A 45 2.53 -12.11 12.66
N GLN A 46 3.41 -11.30 12.08
CA GLN A 46 3.06 -10.31 11.07
C GLN A 46 3.17 -10.91 9.67
N ALA A 47 2.00 -11.13 9.09
CA ALA A 47 1.87 -11.38 7.67
C ALA A 47 2.37 -10.17 6.87
N PHE A 48 3.40 -10.37 6.06
CA PHE A 48 3.97 -9.36 5.18
C PHE A 48 4.53 -10.00 3.92
N ILE A 49 4.38 -9.31 2.79
CA ILE A 49 4.99 -9.68 1.51
C ILE A 49 5.63 -8.43 0.92
N ALA A 50 6.92 -8.49 0.63
CA ALA A 50 7.62 -7.36 0.03
C ALA A 50 7.12 -7.09 -1.41
N PRO A 51 7.25 -5.85 -1.91
CA PRO A 51 6.85 -5.52 -3.28
C PRO A 51 7.49 -6.44 -4.33
N SER A 52 8.79 -6.71 -4.22
CA SER A 52 9.53 -7.63 -5.11
C SER A 52 8.98 -9.07 -5.14
N ALA A 53 8.32 -9.52 -4.07
CA ALA A 53 7.77 -10.87 -3.93
C ALA A 53 6.29 -10.97 -4.37
N LEU A 54 5.65 -9.85 -4.72
CA LEU A 54 4.24 -9.86 -5.14
C LEU A 54 4.04 -10.62 -6.46
N HIS A 55 3.00 -11.46 -6.49
CA HIS A 55 2.57 -12.18 -7.68
C HIS A 55 2.35 -11.22 -8.88
N GLU A 56 2.74 -11.66 -10.07
CA GLU A 56 2.74 -10.83 -11.29
C GLU A 56 1.35 -10.35 -11.73
N ALA A 57 0.30 -11.05 -11.34
CA ALA A 57 -1.09 -10.64 -11.57
C ALA A 57 -1.47 -9.29 -10.94
N TYR A 58 -0.70 -8.79 -9.96
CA TYR A 58 -0.94 -7.48 -9.36
C TYR A 58 -0.13 -6.40 -10.06
N SER A 59 -0.82 -5.44 -10.67
CA SER A 59 -0.21 -4.23 -11.23
C SER A 59 -0.06 -3.12 -10.19
N HIS A 60 -0.81 -3.19 -9.09
CA HIS A 60 -0.77 -2.21 -8.01
C HIS A 60 -0.68 -2.89 -6.64
N ALA A 61 -0.09 -2.20 -5.67
CA ALA A 61 -0.07 -2.64 -4.28
C ALA A 61 -0.26 -1.47 -3.33
N ILE A 62 -1.04 -1.67 -2.28
CA ILE A 62 -1.35 -0.65 -1.28
C ILE A 62 -0.88 -1.16 0.08
N TYR A 63 0.31 -0.72 0.48
CA TYR A 63 0.88 -1.00 1.79
C TYR A 63 0.36 0.00 2.80
N VAL A 64 -0.05 -0.47 3.97
CA VAL A 64 -0.47 0.39 5.07
C VAL A 64 0.22 -0.07 6.35
N ASN A 65 1.09 0.79 6.89
CA ASN A 65 1.64 0.58 8.21
C ASN A 65 0.59 1.03 9.24
N THR A 66 0.01 0.07 9.95
CA THR A 66 -1.06 0.26 10.94
C THR A 66 -0.55 0.38 12.37
N SER A 67 0.76 0.49 12.57
CA SER A 67 1.43 0.61 13.88
C SER A 67 0.97 1.82 14.69
N PHE A 68 1.09 1.69 16.01
CA PHE A 68 0.70 2.70 16.99
C PHE A 68 1.90 3.57 17.37
N TYR A 69 3.10 2.99 17.33
CA TYR A 69 4.35 3.62 17.72
C TYR A 69 5.37 3.60 16.57
N GLY A 70 6.50 4.29 16.77
CA GLY A 70 7.56 4.37 15.77
C GLY A 70 7.33 5.45 14.72
N ASP A 71 8.41 5.88 14.09
CA ASP A 71 8.39 6.98 13.12
C ASP A 71 7.82 6.56 11.77
N SER A 72 7.80 5.27 11.45
CA SER A 72 7.23 4.65 10.24
C SER A 72 5.70 4.53 10.28
N ARG A 73 5.08 4.58 11.46
CA ARG A 73 3.63 4.37 11.65
C ARG A 73 2.74 5.18 10.71
N GLN A 74 1.55 4.63 10.45
CA GLN A 74 0.41 5.36 9.87
C GLN A 74 0.74 6.01 8.53
N LYS A 75 1.50 5.28 7.70
CA LYS A 75 1.85 5.63 6.33
C LYS A 75 1.16 4.68 5.37
N LEU A 76 0.92 5.19 4.17
CA LEU A 76 0.44 4.40 3.05
C LEU A 76 1.38 4.58 1.87
N TRP A 77 1.67 3.47 1.20
CA TRP A 77 2.34 3.41 -0.09
C TRP A 77 1.37 2.81 -1.09
N LEU A 78 1.00 3.57 -2.10
CA LEU A 78 0.33 3.06 -3.29
C LEU A 78 1.41 2.93 -4.36
N LEU A 79 1.76 1.69 -4.64
CA LEU A 79 2.77 1.31 -5.62
C LEU A 79 2.10 0.92 -6.93
N GLU A 80 2.77 1.27 -8.03
CA GLU A 80 2.47 0.83 -9.38
C GLU A 80 3.65 0.03 -9.91
N ARG A 81 3.35 -1.10 -10.54
CA ARG A 81 4.36 -1.99 -11.13
C ARG A 81 4.88 -1.38 -12.43
N GLN A 82 6.20 -1.21 -12.52
CA GLN A 82 6.91 -0.72 -13.69
C GLN A 82 7.82 -1.85 -14.21
N GLY A 83 7.26 -2.72 -15.06
CA GLY A 83 7.92 -3.95 -15.50
C GLY A 83 8.18 -4.91 -14.32
N ALA A 84 9.44 -5.19 -14.04
CA ALA A 84 9.84 -6.01 -12.89
C ALA A 84 10.04 -5.21 -11.59
N SER A 85 9.96 -3.88 -11.67
CA SER A 85 10.18 -2.97 -10.54
C SER A 85 8.88 -2.33 -10.04
N TRP A 86 8.96 -1.58 -8.94
CA TRP A 86 7.85 -0.83 -8.37
C TRP A 86 8.24 0.63 -8.18
N ASP A 87 7.28 1.54 -8.37
CA ASP A 87 7.40 2.96 -8.04
C ASP A 87 6.15 3.43 -7.29
N LEU A 88 6.20 4.60 -6.65
CA LEU A 88 5.03 5.25 -6.06
C LEU A 88 4.08 5.69 -7.18
N GLY A 89 3.01 4.92 -7.40
CA GLY A 89 1.95 5.24 -8.36
C GLY A 89 1.08 6.43 -7.92
N LEU A 90 1.13 6.81 -6.64
CA LEU A 90 0.44 8.00 -6.15
C LEU A 90 1.24 8.70 -5.05
N ARG A 91 1.30 10.02 -5.11
CA ARG A 91 1.96 10.88 -4.11
C ARG A 91 1.14 12.14 -3.84
N ASP A 92 0.97 12.49 -2.56
CA ASP A 92 0.37 13.77 -2.16
C ASP A 92 1.42 14.88 -2.22
N ASP A 93 1.62 15.45 -3.41
CA ASP A 93 2.64 16.49 -3.64
C ASP A 93 2.46 17.69 -2.71
N ALA A 94 1.21 18.08 -2.43
CA ALA A 94 0.93 19.20 -1.54
C ALA A 94 1.36 18.89 -0.09
N TYR A 95 1.20 17.66 0.37
CA TYR A 95 1.69 17.20 1.68
C TYR A 95 3.22 17.27 1.79
N TRP A 96 3.92 16.86 0.73
CA TRP A 96 5.39 16.82 0.70
C TRP A 96 6.01 18.20 0.52
N GLN A 97 5.44 19.04 -0.35
CA GLN A 97 5.85 20.44 -0.51
C GLN A 97 5.79 21.21 0.81
N ARG A 98 4.75 21.00 1.63
CA ARG A 98 4.62 21.65 2.95
C ARG A 98 5.69 21.21 3.96
N ARG A 99 6.37 20.09 3.73
CA ARG A 99 7.40 19.54 4.63
C ARG A 99 8.82 19.76 4.16
N ASP A 100 9.00 20.22 2.93
CA ASP A 100 10.32 20.45 2.33
C ASP A 100 11.23 19.21 2.41
N VAL A 101 10.66 18.02 2.17
CA VAL A 101 11.39 16.75 2.13
C VAL A 101 10.92 15.91 0.95
N GLN A 102 11.81 15.07 0.43
CA GLN A 102 11.47 14.08 -0.60
C GLN A 102 10.52 13.03 -0.01
N GLY A 103 9.41 12.78 -0.72
CA GLY A 103 8.41 11.82 -0.27
C GLY A 103 8.82 10.37 -0.50
N GLY A 104 8.99 9.60 0.59
CA GLY A 104 9.22 8.15 0.55
C GLY A 104 7.94 7.30 0.50
N TYR A 105 6.78 7.91 0.72
CA TYR A 105 5.48 7.24 0.74
C TYR A 105 4.39 8.13 0.14
N SER A 106 3.20 7.58 -0.11
CA SER A 106 2.13 8.31 -0.78
C SER A 106 1.56 9.43 0.10
N PHE A 107 1.06 9.09 1.28
CA PHE A 107 0.49 10.04 2.26
C PHE A 107 0.22 9.38 3.62
N PRO A 108 0.03 10.16 4.71
CA PRO A 108 -0.33 9.61 6.02
C PRO A 108 -1.78 9.13 6.06
N VAL A 109 -2.04 8.17 6.94
CA VAL A 109 -3.36 7.58 7.18
C VAL A 109 -3.75 7.62 8.66
N SER A 110 -4.98 7.22 8.97
CA SER A 110 -5.39 6.90 10.34
C SER A 110 -6.10 5.54 10.37
N SER A 111 -5.44 4.54 10.93
CA SER A 111 -5.95 3.18 11.10
C SER A 111 -6.75 3.02 12.40
N GLY A 112 -7.28 1.82 12.62
CA GLY A 112 -8.08 1.44 13.78
C GLY A 112 -7.33 1.55 15.09
N ALA A 113 -8.00 2.10 16.10
CA ALA A 113 -7.55 2.13 17.48
C ALA A 113 -8.55 1.39 18.38
N LEU A 114 -8.11 1.06 19.60
CA LEU A 114 -9.04 0.67 20.66
C LEU A 114 -9.76 1.92 21.17
N HIS A 115 -11.10 1.86 21.26
CA HIS A 115 -11.91 2.92 21.87
C HIS A 115 -12.63 2.33 23.07
N ALA A 116 -12.31 2.85 24.27
CA ALA A 116 -12.90 2.37 25.51
C ALA A 116 -14.44 2.44 25.45
N GLY A 117 -15.11 1.34 25.82
CA GLY A 117 -16.57 1.24 25.80
C GLY A 117 -17.20 1.02 24.42
N ASN A 118 -16.43 0.93 23.34
CA ASN A 118 -16.94 0.67 21.99
C ASN A 118 -16.48 -0.70 21.46
N SER A 119 -17.31 -1.72 21.66
CA SER A 119 -17.05 -3.11 21.21
C SER A 119 -17.00 -3.28 19.68
N ARG A 120 -17.40 -2.26 18.91
CA ARG A 120 -17.33 -2.25 17.45
C ARG A 120 -16.06 -1.59 16.92
N ALA A 121 -15.23 -1.02 17.79
CA ALA A 121 -13.97 -0.41 17.44
C ALA A 121 -12.80 -1.33 17.80
N GLY A 122 -11.78 -1.35 16.96
CA GLY A 122 -10.56 -2.08 17.26
C GLY A 122 -9.43 -1.76 16.28
N PRO A 123 -8.25 -2.34 16.51
CA PRO A 123 -7.13 -2.27 15.59
C PRO A 123 -7.55 -2.71 14.18
N THR A 124 -7.03 -2.04 13.16
CA THR A 124 -7.14 -2.53 11.78
C THR A 124 -6.43 -3.89 11.71
N PRO A 125 -7.03 -4.92 11.09
CA PRO A 125 -6.39 -6.22 10.98
C PRO A 125 -5.14 -6.15 10.10
N SER A 126 -4.04 -6.79 10.53
CA SER A 126 -2.90 -7.08 9.65
C SER A 126 -3.23 -8.23 8.69
N GLY A 127 -2.57 -8.24 7.53
CA GLY A 127 -2.68 -9.27 6.51
C GLY A 127 -2.55 -8.74 5.08
N ILE A 128 -2.48 -9.69 4.15
CA ILE A 128 -2.54 -9.48 2.71
C ILE A 128 -4.00 -9.63 2.26
N PHE A 129 -4.56 -8.67 1.54
CA PHE A 129 -5.98 -8.67 1.15
C PHE A 129 -6.19 -8.26 -0.30
N ASN A 130 -6.97 -9.05 -1.04
CA ASN A 130 -7.56 -8.55 -2.29
C ASN A 130 -8.51 -7.39 -2.00
N ILE A 131 -8.77 -6.58 -3.03
CA ILE A 131 -9.84 -5.59 -2.97
C ILE A 131 -11.17 -6.32 -3.20
N ASP A 132 -12.12 -6.07 -2.31
CA ASP A 132 -13.48 -6.60 -2.40
C ASP A 132 -14.13 -6.12 -3.72
N GLU A 133 -15.02 -6.87 -4.36
CA GLU A 133 -15.64 -6.42 -5.61
C GLU A 133 -17.10 -6.00 -5.46
N ARG A 134 -17.61 -5.85 -4.24
CA ARG A 134 -19.02 -5.50 -3.98
C ARG A 134 -19.45 -4.14 -4.54
N SER A 135 -20.25 -4.16 -5.61
CA SER A 135 -20.82 -2.96 -6.25
C SER A 135 -21.61 -2.05 -5.30
N GLY A 136 -22.28 -2.63 -4.28
CA GLY A 136 -23.16 -1.91 -3.35
C GLY A 136 -22.46 -1.09 -2.24
N ARG A 137 -21.14 -1.21 -2.08
CA ARG A 137 -20.39 -0.41 -1.09
C ARG A 137 -19.35 0.54 -1.68
N TYR A 138 -19.09 0.46 -2.99
CA TYR A 138 -18.45 1.53 -3.77
C TYR A 138 -19.41 2.70 -3.95
N ARG A 139 -19.69 3.42 -2.86
CA ARG A 139 -20.56 4.60 -2.89
C ARG A 139 -19.71 5.82 -3.24
N SER A 140 -20.04 6.46 -4.35
CA SER A 140 -19.68 7.85 -4.60
C SER A 140 -20.45 8.71 -3.58
N GLY A 141 -19.78 9.15 -2.52
CA GLY A 141 -20.40 9.83 -1.37
C GLY A 141 -20.24 9.05 -0.06
N TRP A 142 -21.06 9.34 0.94
CA TRP A 142 -20.99 8.70 2.26
C TRP A 142 -21.73 7.35 2.26
N GLY A 143 -20.99 6.24 2.24
CA GLY A 143 -21.55 4.88 2.30
C GLY A 143 -22.12 4.49 3.67
N SER A 144 -21.40 4.93 4.70
CA SER A 144 -21.79 5.05 6.10
C SER A 144 -21.39 6.47 6.55
N PRO A 145 -21.98 7.05 7.61
CA PRO A 145 -21.58 8.39 8.07
C PRO A 145 -20.05 8.48 8.25
N GLY A 146 -19.37 9.28 7.44
CA GLY A 146 -17.92 9.44 7.53
C GLY A 146 -17.04 8.49 6.71
N MET A 147 -17.59 7.63 5.84
CA MET A 147 -16.85 6.82 4.84
C MET A 147 -17.02 7.27 3.37
N TYR A 148 -16.21 8.22 2.90
CA TYR A 148 -16.28 8.78 1.54
C TYR A 148 -15.50 7.90 0.56
N LYS A 149 -16.12 7.49 -0.57
CA LYS A 149 -15.47 6.70 -1.63
C LYS A 149 -14.75 5.46 -1.09
N ALA A 150 -15.43 4.70 -0.25
CA ALA A 150 -14.82 3.57 0.45
C ALA A 150 -14.45 2.41 -0.49
N MET A 151 -13.24 1.88 -0.30
CA MET A 151 -12.73 0.67 -0.92
C MET A 151 -12.47 -0.38 0.14
N TYR A 152 -13.10 -1.54 0.02
CA TYR A 152 -13.08 -2.54 1.08
C TYR A 152 -12.02 -3.61 0.82
N ILE A 153 -11.45 -4.13 1.90
CA ILE A 153 -10.66 -5.36 1.82
C ILE A 153 -11.60 -6.56 1.71
N ASP A 154 -11.20 -7.55 0.93
CA ASP A 154 -11.94 -8.78 0.68
C ASP A 154 -11.77 -9.78 1.85
N LEU A 155 -12.00 -9.34 3.10
CA LEU A 155 -11.82 -10.19 4.27
C LEU A 155 -13.14 -10.85 4.68
N HIS A 156 -13.21 -12.18 4.65
CA HIS A 156 -14.32 -12.97 5.18
C HIS A 156 -13.89 -13.78 6.40
N TYR A 157 -14.72 -13.76 7.46
CA TYR A 157 -14.52 -14.61 8.63
C TYR A 157 -14.93 -16.07 8.33
N ASN A 158 -14.55 -17.01 9.19
CA ASN A 158 -14.92 -18.44 9.04
C ASN A 158 -16.44 -18.67 9.00
N SER A 159 -17.22 -17.76 9.58
CA SER A 159 -18.69 -17.76 9.49
C SER A 159 -19.24 -17.34 8.12
N GLY A 160 -18.39 -16.99 7.16
CA GLY A 160 -18.77 -16.37 5.89
C GLY A 160 -19.10 -14.87 6.00
N ARG A 161 -19.12 -14.32 7.22
CA ARG A 161 -19.38 -12.88 7.43
C ARG A 161 -18.26 -12.04 6.80
N MET A 162 -18.65 -11.13 5.92
CA MET A 162 -17.77 -10.11 5.36
C MET A 162 -17.31 -9.08 6.41
N SER A 163 -16.06 -8.68 6.32
CA SER A 163 -15.50 -7.54 7.05
C SER A 163 -16.13 -6.21 6.59
N GLY A 164 -16.20 -5.26 7.52
CA GLY A 164 -16.54 -3.86 7.26
C GLY A 164 -15.33 -2.95 7.08
N VAL A 165 -14.11 -3.50 7.10
CA VAL A 165 -12.86 -2.74 6.99
C VAL A 165 -12.67 -2.22 5.56
N ALA A 166 -12.35 -0.94 5.46
CA ALA A 166 -12.13 -0.25 4.20
C ALA A 166 -11.05 0.81 4.34
N MET A 167 -10.43 1.16 3.21
CA MET A 167 -9.81 2.46 3.02
C MET A 167 -10.85 3.46 2.52
N HIS A 168 -10.89 4.67 3.09
CA HIS A 168 -11.86 5.69 2.68
C HIS A 168 -11.42 7.12 3.03
N GLY A 169 -11.97 8.10 2.32
CA GLY A 169 -11.87 9.52 2.67
C GLY A 169 -12.64 9.82 3.95
N THR A 170 -12.08 10.67 4.81
CA THR A 170 -12.71 11.13 6.06
C THR A 170 -13.11 12.61 5.99
N THR A 171 -13.88 13.10 6.98
CA THR A 171 -14.25 14.53 7.02
C THR A 171 -13.05 15.39 7.39
N SER A 172 -13.03 16.64 6.93
CA SER A 172 -11.94 17.60 7.22
C SER A 172 -11.63 17.74 8.71
N GLY A 173 -12.64 17.70 9.58
CA GLY A 173 -12.48 17.71 11.04
C GLY A 173 -11.72 16.52 11.64
N ARG A 174 -11.42 15.48 10.84
CA ARG A 174 -10.61 14.32 11.23
C ARG A 174 -9.22 14.31 10.60
N TYR A 175 -8.86 15.30 9.76
CA TYR A 175 -7.55 15.34 9.11
C TYR A 175 -6.39 15.47 10.09
N SER A 176 -6.59 16.14 11.22
CA SER A 176 -5.61 16.22 12.31
C SER A 176 -5.32 14.87 12.97
N ALA A 177 -6.06 13.81 12.64
CA ALA A 177 -5.80 12.45 13.09
C ALA A 177 -5.01 11.59 12.10
N LEU A 178 -4.72 12.08 10.90
CA LEU A 178 -3.82 11.37 9.99
C LEU A 178 -2.38 11.39 10.55
N GLY A 179 -1.69 10.25 10.50
CA GLY A 179 -0.42 10.01 11.17
C GLY A 179 -0.55 9.39 12.57
N ARG A 180 -1.78 9.09 13.04
CA ARG A 180 -2.06 8.38 14.30
C ARG A 180 -3.23 7.41 14.18
N PRO A 181 -3.22 6.29 14.91
CA PRO A 181 -4.38 5.39 14.97
C PRO A 181 -5.53 6.11 15.71
N ALA A 182 -6.69 6.24 15.06
CA ALA A 182 -7.87 6.91 15.64
C ALA A 182 -9.19 6.44 15.01
N SER A 183 -9.15 5.49 14.10
CA SER A 183 -10.33 4.93 13.44
C SER A 183 -10.97 3.81 14.27
N HIS A 184 -12.12 3.32 13.82
CA HIS A 184 -12.81 2.17 14.43
C HIS A 184 -12.46 0.84 13.73
N GLY A 185 -11.40 0.81 12.92
CA GLY A 185 -10.92 -0.38 12.21
C GLY A 185 -10.61 -0.15 10.72
N CYS A 186 -11.12 0.94 10.14
CA CYS A 186 -10.84 1.34 8.76
C CYS A 186 -9.51 2.10 8.61
N VAL A 187 -9.06 2.31 7.38
CA VAL A 187 -7.94 3.19 7.03
C VAL A 187 -8.52 4.50 6.49
N ARG A 188 -8.33 5.59 7.24
CA ARG A 188 -8.80 6.91 6.83
C ARG A 188 -7.71 7.66 6.09
N VAL A 189 -8.11 8.33 5.01
CA VAL A 189 -7.30 9.28 4.22
C VAL A 189 -8.05 10.61 4.07
N THR A 190 -7.41 11.64 3.53
CA THR A 190 -8.12 12.86 3.11
C THR A 190 -9.07 12.55 1.95
N GLN A 191 -10.08 13.39 1.73
CA GLN A 191 -10.97 13.24 0.57
C GLN A 191 -10.20 13.42 -0.74
N SER A 192 -9.29 14.38 -0.83
CA SER A 192 -8.46 14.61 -2.02
C SER A 192 -7.62 13.38 -2.40
N ASN A 193 -7.04 12.72 -1.40
CA ASN A 193 -6.21 11.53 -1.65
C ASN A 193 -7.12 10.34 -2.04
N MET A 194 -8.30 10.23 -1.43
CA MET A 194 -9.29 9.23 -1.85
C MET A 194 -9.84 9.49 -3.26
N ASP A 195 -9.98 10.75 -3.67
CA ASP A 195 -10.38 11.11 -5.03
C ASP A 195 -9.35 10.62 -6.04
N ALA A 196 -8.07 10.84 -5.77
CA ALA A 196 -6.99 10.38 -6.63
C ALA A 196 -6.92 8.84 -6.70
N VAL A 197 -7.01 8.15 -5.55
CA VAL A 197 -7.09 6.68 -5.52
C VAL A 197 -8.30 6.20 -6.33
N HIS A 198 -9.48 6.77 -6.09
CA HIS A 198 -10.69 6.31 -6.78
C HIS A 198 -10.66 6.62 -8.28
N ALA A 199 -9.96 7.67 -8.73
CA ALA A 199 -9.76 7.94 -10.14
C ALA A 199 -8.88 6.89 -10.82
N LEU A 200 -7.87 6.37 -10.11
CA LEU A 200 -7.03 5.26 -10.57
C LEU A 200 -7.85 3.97 -10.75
N PHE A 201 -8.64 3.61 -9.73
CA PHE A 201 -9.43 2.37 -9.77
C PHE A 201 -10.66 2.46 -10.67
N HIS A 202 -11.28 3.63 -10.76
CA HIS A 202 -12.57 3.82 -11.42
C HIS A 202 -12.52 5.03 -12.39
N PRO A 203 -11.61 5.01 -13.38
CA PRO A 203 -11.48 6.12 -14.34
C PRO A 203 -12.79 6.31 -15.10
N GLY A 204 -13.26 7.55 -15.20
CA GLY A 204 -14.57 7.85 -15.81
C GLY A 204 -15.76 7.20 -15.10
N GLY A 205 -15.59 6.68 -13.88
CA GLY A 205 -16.61 5.93 -13.14
C GLY A 205 -16.71 4.45 -13.51
N ALA A 206 -15.81 3.94 -14.35
CA ALA A 206 -15.75 2.53 -14.73
C ALA A 206 -15.52 1.62 -13.51
N ARG A 207 -16.16 0.45 -13.47
CA ARG A 207 -16.11 -0.47 -12.32
C ARG A 207 -15.98 -1.89 -12.81
N ARG A 208 -15.35 -2.74 -12.00
CA ARG A 208 -15.17 -4.16 -12.29
C ARG A 208 -14.69 -4.36 -13.73
N GLU A 209 -15.37 -5.15 -14.55
CA GLU A 209 -14.99 -5.47 -15.93
C GLU A 209 -14.73 -4.24 -16.81
N ASP A 210 -15.32 -3.09 -16.50
CA ASP A 210 -15.07 -1.83 -17.23
C ASP A 210 -13.81 -1.10 -16.75
N SER A 211 -13.29 -1.44 -15.56
CA SER A 211 -12.07 -0.85 -15.00
C SER A 211 -10.84 -1.46 -15.67
N PRO A 212 -9.82 -0.64 -16.01
CA PRO A 212 -8.55 -1.17 -16.51
C PRO A 212 -7.78 -1.97 -15.47
N LEU A 213 -8.15 -1.87 -14.19
CA LEU A 213 -7.55 -2.66 -13.10
C LEU A 213 -8.32 -3.94 -12.81
N TRP A 214 -9.22 -4.40 -13.70
CA TRP A 214 -9.95 -5.65 -13.48
C TRP A 214 -9.33 -6.80 -14.27
N GLY A 215 -9.07 -7.89 -13.58
CA GLY A 215 -8.37 -9.04 -14.15
C GLY A 215 -8.42 -10.25 -13.24
N GLU A 216 -7.74 -11.30 -13.67
CA GLU A 216 -7.59 -12.52 -12.90
C GLU A 216 -6.49 -12.33 -11.84
N VAL A 217 -6.78 -12.63 -10.58
CA VAL A 217 -5.86 -12.47 -9.45
C VAL A 217 -5.83 -13.72 -8.56
N PRO A 218 -4.72 -13.97 -7.83
CA PRO A 218 -4.68 -15.02 -6.84
C PRO A 218 -5.80 -14.95 -5.81
N ARG A 219 -6.16 -16.12 -5.30
CA ARG A 219 -7.22 -16.28 -4.33
C ARG A 219 -6.67 -16.55 -2.94
N TYR A 220 -7.32 -15.95 -1.95
CA TYR A 220 -6.96 -16.09 -0.54
C TYR A 220 -8.12 -16.63 0.33
N PHE A 221 -9.03 -17.42 -0.24
CA PHE A 221 -10.17 -18.04 0.49
C PHE A 221 -10.11 -19.56 0.43
N THR A 222 -10.47 -20.21 1.53
CA THR A 222 -10.41 -21.68 1.64
C THR A 222 -11.67 -22.39 1.13
N SER A 223 -12.72 -21.65 0.79
CA SER A 223 -13.94 -22.17 0.15
C SER A 223 -13.75 -22.53 -1.32
N GLU A 224 -14.70 -23.25 -1.93
CA GLU A 224 -14.71 -23.62 -3.37
C GLU A 224 -14.49 -22.45 -4.33
N VAL A 225 -13.86 -22.70 -5.48
CA VAL A 225 -13.58 -21.72 -6.54
C VAL A 225 -14.87 -21.19 -7.15
N SER A 226 -15.14 -19.91 -6.90
CA SER A 226 -16.35 -19.22 -7.36
C SER A 226 -16.15 -17.71 -7.33
N ASN A 227 -16.78 -17.05 -8.30
CA ASN A 227 -16.91 -15.59 -8.37
C ASN A 227 -18.00 -15.06 -7.42
N GLU A 228 -18.82 -15.93 -6.83
CA GLU A 228 -19.85 -15.53 -5.88
C GLU A 228 -19.26 -15.19 -4.51
N MET A 229 -19.54 -13.99 -4.01
CA MET A 229 -19.11 -13.56 -2.66
C MET A 229 -19.78 -14.38 -1.54
N SER A 230 -21.00 -14.88 -1.77
CA SER A 230 -21.82 -15.61 -0.79
C SER A 230 -21.21 -16.92 -0.32
N VAL A 231 -20.38 -17.55 -1.16
CA VAL A 231 -19.76 -18.86 -0.85
C VAL A 231 -18.37 -18.73 -0.22
N ARG A 232 -17.82 -17.51 -0.13
CA ARG A 232 -16.47 -17.26 0.40
C ARG A 232 -16.40 -17.46 1.90
N ARG A 233 -15.47 -18.32 2.34
CA ARG A 233 -15.21 -18.63 3.76
C ARG A 233 -13.72 -18.87 3.98
N GLY A 234 -13.26 -18.48 5.17
CA GLY A 234 -11.84 -18.53 5.54
C GLY A 234 -11.02 -17.53 4.72
N TYR A 235 -10.00 -16.92 5.32
CA TYR A 235 -9.12 -16.03 4.58
C TYR A 235 -7.67 -16.28 4.96
N THR A 236 -6.85 -16.59 3.97
CA THR A 236 -5.41 -16.76 4.08
C THR A 236 -4.76 -15.39 4.09
N ARG A 237 -4.40 -14.91 5.28
CA ARG A 237 -3.92 -13.54 5.48
C ARG A 237 -2.41 -13.39 5.33
N ASP A 238 -1.67 -14.50 5.28
CA ASP A 238 -0.21 -14.54 5.24
C ASP A 238 0.37 -14.35 3.83
N GLY A 239 -0.49 -14.22 2.81
CA GLY A 239 -0.06 -14.04 1.43
C GLY A 239 0.30 -15.35 0.74
N SER A 240 0.17 -16.51 1.40
CA SER A 240 0.35 -17.80 0.76
C SER A 240 -0.70 -17.99 -0.35
N LEU A 241 -0.20 -18.41 -1.51
CA LEU A 241 -1.03 -18.68 -2.67
C LEU A 241 -1.70 -20.03 -2.50
N LEU A 242 -3.02 -20.05 -2.63
CA LEU A 242 -3.77 -21.29 -2.62
C LEU A 242 -3.58 -22.02 -3.95
N THR A 243 -3.35 -23.32 -3.90
CA THR A 243 -3.20 -24.17 -5.09
C THR A 243 -4.21 -25.29 -5.11
N ASP A 244 -4.52 -25.82 -6.29
CA ASP A 244 -5.26 -27.08 -6.43
C ASP A 244 -4.36 -28.31 -6.25
N ASP A 245 -4.94 -29.51 -6.42
CA ASP A 245 -4.24 -30.79 -6.31
C ASP A 245 -3.12 -30.98 -7.36
N SER A 246 -3.14 -30.19 -8.45
CA SER A 246 -2.11 -30.18 -9.48
C SER A 246 -0.98 -29.19 -9.19
N GLY A 247 -1.12 -28.38 -8.14
CA GLY A 247 -0.19 -27.30 -7.79
C GLY A 247 -0.45 -25.99 -8.54
N ALA A 248 -1.53 -25.89 -9.32
CA ALA A 248 -1.89 -24.66 -10.01
C ALA A 248 -2.48 -23.64 -9.03
N VAL A 249 -2.06 -22.37 -9.12
CA VAL A 249 -2.58 -21.29 -8.27
C VAL A 249 -4.07 -21.09 -8.55
N LEU A 250 -4.88 -21.12 -7.50
CA LEU A 250 -6.29 -20.80 -7.55
C LEU A 250 -6.49 -19.30 -7.70
N THR A 251 -7.31 -18.92 -8.67
CA THR A 251 -7.54 -17.52 -9.04
C THR A 251 -9.04 -17.14 -8.94
N LYS A 252 -9.32 -15.85 -9.09
CA LYS A 252 -10.65 -15.27 -9.26
C LYS A 252 -10.56 -13.98 -10.08
N MET A 253 -11.67 -13.55 -10.67
CA MET A 253 -11.76 -12.17 -11.18
C MET A 253 -11.79 -11.18 -10.01
N GLY A 254 -11.03 -10.09 -10.13
CA GLY A 254 -10.89 -9.07 -9.11
C GLY A 254 -10.14 -7.84 -9.60
N TYR A 255 -9.91 -6.88 -8.71
CA TYR A 255 -8.99 -5.80 -9.03
C TYR A 255 -7.55 -6.31 -8.96
N THR A 256 -6.73 -6.00 -9.96
CA THR A 256 -5.29 -6.30 -10.06
C THR A 256 -4.46 -5.41 -9.11
N ALA A 257 -4.97 -5.23 -7.90
CA ALA A 257 -4.37 -4.47 -6.83
C ALA A 257 -4.53 -5.21 -5.51
N LEU A 258 -3.51 -5.13 -4.67
CA LEU A 258 -3.44 -5.86 -3.41
C LEU A 258 -3.25 -4.91 -2.23
N PHE A 259 -4.02 -5.07 -1.15
CA PHE A 259 -3.74 -4.41 0.12
C PHE A 259 -2.78 -5.26 0.96
N VAL A 260 -1.80 -4.62 1.60
CA VAL A 260 -0.93 -5.24 2.61
C VAL A 260 -0.97 -4.38 3.85
N PHE A 261 -1.66 -4.84 4.89
CA PHE A 261 -1.74 -4.17 6.18
C PHE A 261 -0.78 -4.83 7.15
N PHE A 262 0.14 -4.07 7.73
CA PHE A 262 1.16 -4.61 8.62
C PHE A 262 1.43 -3.69 9.81
N ARG A 263 2.24 -4.19 10.75
CA ARG A 263 2.76 -3.44 11.88
C ARG A 263 4.22 -3.78 12.06
N ASP A 264 5.05 -2.77 12.29
CA ASP A 264 6.49 -2.89 12.60
C ASP A 264 6.81 -2.44 14.04
N ASP A 265 5.80 -2.40 14.91
CA ASP A 265 5.88 -1.98 16.31
C ASP A 265 5.40 -3.06 17.30
N VAL A 266 5.48 -4.33 16.89
CA VAL A 266 5.00 -5.52 17.63
C VAL A 266 6.11 -6.47 17.99
#